data_AF-A0A558ZLM6-F1
#
_entry.id   AF-A0A558ZLM6-F1
#
_cell.length_a   1.000
_cell.length_b   1.000
_cell.length_c   1.000
_cell.angle_alpha   90.00
_cell.angle_beta   90.00
_cell.angle_gamma   90.00
#
_symmetry.space_group_name_H-M   'P 1'
#
loop_
_entity.id
_entity.type
_entity.pdbx_description
1 polymer ?
#
loop_
_entity_poly.entity_id
_entity_poly.type
_entity_poly.pdbx_seq_one_letter_code
_entity_poly.pdbx_strand_id
1 'polypeptide(L)'
;SVLNDYPMQIDEFQDAAEHITGQAFQSDNRYEIFPFSYRMEAIMKHAREIAQVLHAKTLGTEHVLLSLLADRGTLASQVMEFAGFAFTEQDKGVPIASLRKNLEDKAGWDKNDIKAIRSLYRAQNPNRQTMGNMMGMPPSTSGGLEDYTRDLTEMARAGQLEPVIGRDAEISRMIQILSRKTKNKPVLGGEAGVGKTALALGLA
;
A
#
# COMPACT_ATOMS: atom_id res chain seq x y z
N SER A 1 12.73 -13.86 -17.62
CA SER A 1 11.81 -13.53 -16.52
C SER A 1 12.45 -12.44 -15.66
N VAL A 2 11.67 -11.49 -15.13
CA VAL A 2 12.18 -10.38 -14.30
C VAL A 2 12.67 -10.86 -12.94
N LEU A 3 11.97 -11.82 -12.33
CA LEU A 3 12.34 -12.39 -11.03
C LEU A 3 13.68 -13.14 -11.06
N ASN A 4 14.06 -13.73 -12.19
CA ASN A 4 15.32 -14.48 -12.34
C ASN A 4 16.58 -13.60 -12.28
N ASP A 5 16.45 -12.28 -12.36
CA ASP A 5 17.59 -11.37 -12.21
C ASP A 5 17.96 -11.15 -10.73
N TYR A 6 17.14 -11.65 -9.82
CA TYR A 6 17.32 -11.55 -8.38
C TYR A 6 17.77 -12.90 -7.82
N PRO A 7 18.48 -12.92 -6.67
CA PRO A 7 19.11 -14.13 -6.15
C PRO A 7 18.11 -15.20 -5.69
N MET A 8 16.82 -14.85 -5.55
CA MET A 8 15.79 -15.76 -5.05
C MET A 8 15.47 -16.88 -6.02
N GLN A 9 15.48 -18.11 -5.52
CA GLN A 9 15.06 -19.29 -6.26
C GLN A 9 13.56 -19.55 -6.11
N ILE A 10 12.99 -20.35 -7.02
CA ILE A 10 11.57 -20.74 -6.97
C ILE A 10 11.24 -21.42 -5.63
N ASP A 11 12.16 -22.23 -5.13
CA ASP A 11 12.02 -22.95 -3.87
C ASP A 11 11.85 -21.99 -2.68
N GLU A 12 12.51 -20.83 -2.69
CA GLU A 12 12.38 -19.81 -1.64
C GLU A 12 10.96 -19.20 -1.60
N PHE A 13 10.32 -19.02 -2.76
CA PHE A 13 8.93 -18.57 -2.82
C PHE A 13 7.94 -19.65 -2.38
N GLN A 14 8.26 -20.92 -2.63
CA GLN A 14 7.45 -22.03 -2.17
C GLN A 14 7.54 -22.20 -0.65
N ASP A 15 8.76 -22.16 -0.10
CA ASP A 15 9.01 -22.18 1.34
C ASP A 15 8.32 -21.02 2.05
N ALA A 16 8.37 -19.82 1.45
CA ALA A 16 7.65 -18.65 1.92
C ALA A 16 6.13 -18.88 1.95
N ALA A 17 5.56 -19.42 0.87
CA ALA A 17 4.13 -19.69 0.78
C ALA A 17 3.68 -20.75 1.80
N GLU A 18 4.45 -21.81 2.00
CA GLU A 18 4.20 -22.82 3.04
C GLU A 18 4.26 -22.21 4.43
N HIS A 19 5.27 -21.38 4.70
CA HIS A 19 5.41 -20.70 5.99
C HIS A 19 4.23 -19.79 6.30
N ILE A 20 3.75 -19.03 5.32
CA ILE A 20 2.64 -18.07 5.50
C ILE A 20 1.28 -18.76 5.60
N THR A 21 1.05 -19.79 4.78
CA THR A 21 -0.24 -20.49 4.73
C THR A 21 -0.36 -21.62 5.77
N GLY A 22 0.77 -22.11 6.29
CA GLY A 22 0.84 -23.29 7.13
C GLY A 22 0.51 -24.58 6.38
N GLN A 23 0.43 -24.54 5.05
CA GLN A 23 0.09 -25.69 4.20
C GLN A 23 1.27 -26.03 3.29
N ALA A 24 1.79 -27.23 3.47
CA ALA A 24 2.75 -27.80 2.53
C ALA A 24 2.04 -28.17 1.22
N PHE A 25 2.76 -28.02 0.11
CA PHE A 25 2.29 -28.49 -1.18
C PHE A 25 2.03 -30.00 -1.12
N GLN A 26 0.78 -30.43 -1.37
CA GLN A 26 0.42 -31.85 -1.46
C GLN A 26 0.40 -32.26 -2.92
N SER A 27 1.25 -33.23 -3.29
CA SER A 27 1.24 -33.87 -4.61
C SER A 27 0.15 -34.94 -4.76
N ASP A 28 -0.73 -35.07 -3.77
CA ASP A 28 -1.74 -36.12 -3.75
C ASP A 28 -2.73 -35.90 -4.91
N ASN A 29 -2.93 -36.96 -5.70
CA ASN A 29 -3.38 -36.95 -7.10
C ASN A 29 -4.84 -36.48 -7.37
N ARG A 30 -5.46 -35.75 -6.45
CA ARG A 30 -6.81 -35.19 -6.63
C ARG A 30 -6.71 -33.84 -7.32
N TYR A 31 -6.84 -33.86 -8.64
CA TYR A 31 -6.96 -32.67 -9.45
C TYR A 31 -8.34 -32.03 -9.22
N GLU A 32 -8.38 -30.93 -8.48
CA GLU A 32 -9.58 -30.10 -8.29
C GLU A 32 -9.27 -28.66 -8.70
N ILE A 33 -10.09 -28.10 -9.59
CA ILE A 33 -9.95 -26.69 -10.02
C ILE A 33 -10.72 -25.82 -9.03
N PHE A 34 -10.00 -25.12 -8.18
CA PHE A 34 -10.60 -24.10 -7.32
C PHE A 34 -10.89 -22.81 -8.09
N PRO A 35 -12.00 -22.12 -7.79
CA PRO A 35 -12.27 -20.81 -8.34
C PRO A 35 -11.22 -19.80 -7.86
N PHE A 36 -11.03 -18.72 -8.62
CA PHE A 36 -10.15 -17.65 -8.18
C PHE A 36 -10.70 -16.97 -6.91
N SER A 37 -9.77 -16.53 -6.07
CA SER A 37 -10.11 -15.66 -4.95
C SER A 37 -10.53 -14.28 -5.48
N TYR A 38 -11.37 -13.59 -4.72
CA TYR A 38 -11.76 -12.21 -5.02
C TYR A 38 -10.55 -11.29 -5.26
N ARG A 39 -9.48 -11.48 -4.48
CA ARG A 39 -8.24 -10.71 -4.65
C ARG A 39 -7.53 -11.03 -5.96
N MET A 40 -7.48 -12.30 -6.36
CA MET A 40 -6.90 -12.68 -7.65
C MET A 40 -7.70 -12.09 -8.81
N GLU A 41 -9.03 -12.08 -8.74
CA GLU A 41 -9.89 -11.42 -9.73
C GLU A 41 -9.61 -9.91 -9.81
N ALA A 42 -9.40 -9.24 -8.67
CA ALA A 42 -9.03 -7.83 -8.62
C ALA A 42 -7.65 -7.57 -9.25
N ILE A 43 -6.64 -8.39 -8.95
CA ILE A 43 -5.30 -8.31 -9.57
C ILE A 43 -5.40 -8.48 -11.09
N MET A 44 -6.16 -9.45 -11.56
CA MET A 44 -6.34 -9.71 -12.99
C MET A 44 -7.16 -8.60 -13.69
N LYS A 45 -8.11 -7.99 -12.98
CA LYS A 45 -8.82 -6.80 -13.47
C LYS A 45 -7.86 -5.63 -13.64
N HIS A 46 -7.05 -5.33 -12.63
CA HIS A 46 -6.06 -4.26 -12.70
C HIS A 46 -5.00 -4.51 -13.78
N ALA A 47 -4.53 -5.75 -13.93
CA ALA A 47 -3.59 -6.10 -15.00
C ALA A 47 -4.18 -5.79 -16.39
N ARG A 48 -5.48 -6.04 -16.60
CA ARG A 48 -6.18 -5.67 -17.84
C ARG A 48 -6.30 -4.16 -18.03
N GLU A 49 -6.58 -3.40 -16.96
CA GLU A 49 -6.64 -1.93 -17.02
C GLU A 49 -5.28 -1.34 -17.42
N ILE A 50 -4.19 -1.87 -16.86
CA ILE A 50 -2.82 -1.48 -17.23
C ILE A 50 -2.58 -1.76 -18.71
N ALA A 51 -2.88 -2.98 -19.18
CA ALA A 51 -2.71 -3.36 -20.59
C ALA A 51 -3.53 -2.45 -21.54
N GLN A 52 -4.74 -2.06 -21.14
CA GLN A 52 -5.59 -1.16 -21.93
C GLN A 52 -5.00 0.25 -22.05
N VAL A 53 -4.52 0.82 -20.94
CA VAL A 53 -3.91 2.16 -20.92
C VAL A 53 -2.61 2.20 -21.71
N LEU A 54 -1.87 1.09 -21.74
CA LEU A 54 -0.66 0.93 -22.55
C LEU A 54 -0.94 0.59 -24.01
N HIS A 55 -2.22 0.45 -24.39
CA HIS A 55 -2.64 -0.01 -25.72
C HIS A 55 -1.95 -1.33 -26.13
N ALA A 56 -1.67 -2.19 -25.16
CA ALA A 56 -1.05 -3.48 -25.40
C ALA A 56 -1.99 -4.40 -26.18
N LYS A 57 -1.45 -5.15 -27.15
CA LYS A 57 -2.24 -6.09 -27.97
C LYS A 57 -2.79 -7.26 -27.15
N THR A 58 -2.11 -7.62 -26.07
CA THR A 58 -2.40 -8.80 -25.25
C THR A 58 -2.09 -8.52 -23.78
N LEU A 59 -2.77 -9.22 -22.87
CA LEU A 59 -2.42 -9.25 -21.46
C LEU A 59 -1.16 -10.09 -21.25
N GLY A 60 -0.03 -9.42 -21.03
CA GLY A 60 1.26 -10.07 -20.75
C GLY A 60 1.54 -10.27 -19.26
N THR A 61 2.57 -11.08 -18.97
CA THR A 61 3.01 -11.39 -17.60
C THR A 61 3.47 -10.16 -16.82
N GLU A 62 3.98 -9.15 -17.51
CA GLU A 62 4.46 -7.89 -16.96
C GLU A 62 3.32 -7.06 -16.37
N HIS A 63 2.14 -7.10 -16.99
CA HIS A 63 0.94 -6.44 -16.49
C HIS A 63 0.45 -7.11 -15.20
N VAL A 64 0.48 -8.45 -15.17
CA VAL A 64 0.08 -9.24 -14.00
C VAL A 64 1.05 -9.02 -12.85
N LEU A 65 2.36 -9.10 -13.12
CA LEU A 65 3.40 -8.87 -12.11
C LEU A 65 3.35 -7.44 -11.57
N LEU A 66 3.18 -6.43 -12.42
CA LEU A 66 3.04 -5.04 -11.96
C LEU A 66 1.79 -4.86 -11.07
N SER A 67 0.67 -5.46 -11.46
CA SER A 67 -0.58 -5.43 -10.69
C SER A 67 -0.40 -6.08 -9.31
N LEU A 68 0.28 -7.24 -9.26
CA LEU A 68 0.59 -7.95 -8.03
C LEU A 68 1.49 -7.13 -7.10
N LEU A 69 2.54 -6.50 -7.65
CA LEU A 69 3.46 -5.65 -6.88
C LEU A 69 2.81 -4.35 -6.38
N ALA A 70 1.73 -3.90 -7.01
CA ALA A 70 1.01 -2.72 -6.58
C ALA A 70 0.13 -2.98 -5.34
N ASP A 71 -0.35 -4.21 -5.15
CA ASP A 71 -1.20 -4.58 -4.00
C ASP A 71 -0.38 -5.24 -2.87
N ARG A 72 0.07 -4.41 -1.93
CA ARG A 72 0.81 -4.83 -0.72
C ARG A 72 -0.02 -5.70 0.23
N GLY A 73 -1.34 -5.74 0.09
CA GLY A 73 -2.20 -6.51 0.97
C GLY A 73 -2.23 -8.00 0.66
N THR A 74 -1.71 -8.43 -0.48
CA THR A 74 -1.88 -9.80 -1.01
C THR A 74 -0.95 -10.83 -0.35
N LEU A 75 -1.36 -12.10 -0.40
CA LEU A 75 -0.48 -13.23 -0.03
C LEU A 75 0.80 -13.20 -0.85
N ALA A 76 0.72 -12.84 -2.13
CA ALA A 76 1.89 -12.75 -2.99
C ALA A 76 2.88 -11.68 -2.53
N SER A 77 2.42 -10.52 -2.04
CA SER A 77 3.30 -9.50 -1.45
C SER A 77 3.99 -9.99 -0.18
N GLN A 78 3.29 -10.73 0.67
CA GLN A 78 3.89 -11.34 1.87
C GLN A 78 4.93 -12.41 1.49
N VAL A 79 4.63 -13.22 0.47
CA VAL A 79 5.57 -14.22 -0.08
C VAL A 79 6.83 -13.55 -0.63
N MET A 80 6.69 -12.44 -1.36
CA MET A 80 7.82 -11.66 -1.86
C MET A 80 8.66 -11.09 -0.71
N GLU A 81 8.01 -10.56 0.32
CA GLU A 81 8.69 -10.02 1.51
C GLU A 81 9.50 -11.11 2.23
N PHE A 82 8.90 -12.28 2.44
CA PHE A 82 9.57 -13.40 3.07
C PHE A 82 10.72 -13.97 2.23
N ALA A 83 10.57 -13.99 0.90
CA ALA A 83 11.63 -14.38 -0.02
C ALA A 83 12.84 -13.41 0.01
N GLY A 84 12.69 -12.21 0.58
CA GLY A 84 13.78 -11.26 0.78
C GLY A 84 13.65 -9.98 -0.03
N PHE A 85 12.46 -9.67 -0.55
CA PHE A 85 12.17 -8.35 -1.09
C PHE A 85 11.75 -7.36 0.00
N ALA A 86 12.18 -6.10 -0.15
CA ALA A 86 11.90 -5.00 0.77
C ALA A 86 10.87 -4.04 0.16
N PHE A 87 9.76 -3.79 0.88
CA PHE A 87 8.73 -2.84 0.45
C PHE A 87 8.95 -1.43 1.01
N THR A 88 9.77 -1.30 2.05
CA THR A 88 10.21 -0.02 2.63
C THR A 88 11.74 0.07 2.62
N GLU A 89 12.27 1.29 2.74
CA GLU A 89 13.72 1.52 2.82
C GLU A 89 14.35 1.00 4.13
N GLN A 90 13.52 0.71 5.13
CA GLN A 90 13.95 0.21 6.44
C GLN A 90 14.07 -1.31 6.45
N ASP A 91 13.41 -2.00 5.50
CA ASP A 91 13.41 -3.45 5.42
C ASP A 91 14.75 -3.94 4.85
N LYS A 92 15.26 -5.02 5.43
CA LYS A 92 16.46 -5.69 4.91
C LYS A 92 16.06 -6.54 3.71
N GLY A 93 16.60 -6.23 2.54
CA GLY A 93 16.34 -7.04 1.35
C GLY A 93 16.54 -6.28 0.05
N VAL A 94 16.11 -6.90 -1.05
CA VAL A 94 16.11 -6.28 -2.37
C VAL A 94 14.92 -5.32 -2.47
N PRO A 95 15.12 -4.01 -2.74
CA PRO A 95 14.01 -3.08 -2.83
C PRO A 95 13.06 -3.44 -3.99
N ILE A 96 11.76 -3.53 -3.71
CA ILE A 96 10.71 -3.73 -4.73
C ILE A 96 10.71 -2.63 -5.79
N ALA A 97 11.14 -1.42 -5.43
CA ALA A 97 11.34 -0.35 -6.40
C ALA A 97 12.35 -0.74 -7.51
N SER A 98 13.38 -1.51 -7.17
CA SER A 98 14.38 -2.02 -8.12
C SER A 98 13.75 -3.06 -9.04
N LEU A 99 12.95 -3.98 -8.48
CA LEU A 99 12.21 -5.00 -9.22
C LEU A 99 11.25 -4.37 -10.22
N ARG A 100 10.50 -3.35 -9.77
CA ARG A 100 9.59 -2.59 -10.62
C ARG A 100 10.33 -1.89 -11.74
N LYS A 101 11.47 -1.25 -11.46
CA LYS A 101 12.27 -0.60 -12.49
C LYS A 101 12.79 -1.60 -13.53
N ASN A 102 13.30 -2.75 -13.08
CA ASN A 102 13.71 -3.84 -13.99
C ASN A 102 12.54 -4.33 -14.86
N LEU A 103 11.36 -4.47 -14.27
CA LEU A 103 10.13 -4.82 -14.99
C LEU A 103 9.80 -3.80 -16.08
N GLU A 104 9.80 -2.51 -15.74
CA GLU A 104 9.54 -1.41 -16.68
C GLU A 104 10.56 -1.44 -17.85
N ASP A 105 11.84 -1.61 -17.54
CA ASP A 105 12.93 -1.68 -18.51
C ASP A 105 12.79 -2.91 -19.45
N LYS A 106 12.50 -4.09 -18.89
CA LYS A 106 12.33 -5.33 -19.68
C LYS A 106 11.02 -5.38 -20.47
N ALA A 107 9.97 -4.73 -19.98
CA ALA A 107 8.72 -4.56 -20.72
C ALA A 107 8.86 -3.58 -21.89
N GLY A 108 9.93 -2.77 -21.91
CA GLY A 108 10.17 -1.77 -22.95
C GLY A 108 9.23 -0.57 -22.87
N TRP A 109 8.67 -0.30 -21.69
CA TRP A 109 7.75 0.82 -21.48
C TRP A 109 8.50 2.15 -21.49
N ASP A 110 7.98 3.10 -22.25
CA ASP A 110 8.58 4.42 -22.36
C ASP A 110 8.10 5.37 -21.23
N LYS A 111 8.57 6.62 -21.26
CA LYS A 111 8.18 7.62 -20.26
C LYS A 111 6.68 7.96 -20.32
N ASN A 112 6.03 7.82 -21.47
CA ASN A 112 4.61 8.09 -21.64
C ASN A 112 3.78 6.92 -21.08
N ASP A 113 4.19 5.69 -21.34
CA ASP A 113 3.61 4.47 -20.78
C ASP A 113 3.62 4.51 -19.26
N ILE A 114 4.78 4.81 -18.67
CA ILE A 114 4.94 4.91 -17.21
C ILE A 114 4.06 6.05 -16.64
N LYS A 115 3.91 7.17 -17.37
CA LYS A 115 3.00 8.25 -16.96
C LYS A 115 1.54 7.82 -17.04
N ALA A 116 1.17 7.07 -18.07
CA ALA A 116 -0.18 6.56 -18.28
C ALA A 116 -0.56 5.59 -17.14
N ILE A 117 0.32 4.64 -16.80
CA ILE A 117 0.20 3.75 -15.63
C ILE A 117 0.05 4.56 -14.34
N ARG A 118 0.89 5.58 -14.12
CA ARG A 118 0.77 6.42 -12.90
C ARG A 118 -0.55 7.18 -12.85
N SER A 119 -1.07 7.62 -13.99
CA SER A 119 -2.36 8.31 -14.06
C SER A 119 -3.53 7.36 -13.73
N LEU A 120 -3.46 6.09 -14.15
CA LEU A 120 -4.42 5.04 -13.77
C LEU A 120 -4.52 4.91 -12.24
N TYR A 121 -3.37 4.77 -11.56
CA TYR A 121 -3.34 4.66 -10.10
C TYR A 121 -3.81 5.94 -9.38
N ARG A 122 -3.55 7.13 -9.96
CA ARG A 122 -4.07 8.39 -9.41
C ARG A 122 -5.57 8.54 -9.60
N ALA A 123 -6.12 8.12 -10.74
CA ALA A 123 -7.55 8.20 -11.01
C ALA A 123 -8.37 7.32 -10.05
N GLN A 124 -7.79 6.22 -9.57
CA GLN A 124 -8.38 5.38 -8.54
C GLN A 124 -8.39 6.03 -7.13
N ASN A 125 -7.58 7.08 -6.90
CA ASN A 125 -7.47 7.81 -5.64
C ASN A 125 -7.53 9.34 -5.85
N PRO A 126 -8.72 9.91 -6.11
CA PRO A 126 -8.88 11.32 -6.49
C PRO A 126 -8.55 12.33 -5.36
N ASN A 127 -8.33 11.87 -4.12
CA ASN A 127 -8.15 12.76 -2.96
C ASN A 127 -6.69 13.21 -2.71
N ARG A 128 -5.79 13.04 -3.69
CA ARG A 128 -4.33 13.29 -3.53
C ARG A 128 -3.83 14.63 -4.12
N GLN A 129 -4.72 15.53 -4.57
CA GLN A 129 -4.33 16.51 -5.59
C GLN A 129 -4.10 17.98 -5.22
N THR A 130 -4.26 18.46 -3.99
CA THR A 130 -4.25 19.94 -3.82
C THR A 130 -2.90 20.59 -3.48
N MET A 131 -1.81 19.89 -3.15
CA MET A 131 -0.56 20.59 -2.72
C MET A 131 0.78 20.03 -3.20
N GLY A 132 0.84 18.93 -3.98
CA GLY A 132 2.13 18.35 -4.42
C GLY A 132 2.75 18.97 -5.68
N ASN A 133 1.96 19.67 -6.49
CA ASN A 133 2.39 20.13 -7.82
C ASN A 133 3.03 21.53 -7.86
N MET A 134 3.10 22.25 -6.73
CA MET A 134 3.59 23.65 -6.70
C MET A 134 5.00 23.82 -6.12
N MET A 135 5.53 22.81 -5.45
CA MET A 135 6.92 22.77 -4.97
C MET A 135 7.54 21.50 -5.54
N GLY A 136 8.56 21.61 -6.41
CA GLY A 136 9.20 20.52 -7.14
C GLY A 136 9.93 19.47 -6.29
N MET A 137 9.26 18.93 -5.28
CA MET A 137 9.69 17.82 -4.47
C MET A 137 9.62 16.54 -5.33
N PRO A 138 10.66 15.68 -5.34
CA PRO A 138 10.54 14.37 -5.94
C PRO A 138 9.38 13.61 -5.25
N PRO A 139 8.54 12.88 -5.99
CA PRO A 139 7.45 12.11 -5.40
C PRO A 139 8.07 11.11 -4.42
N SER A 140 7.73 11.24 -3.14
CA SER A 140 8.01 10.19 -2.16
C SER A 140 7.40 8.89 -2.66
N THR A 141 8.18 7.82 -2.57
CA THR A 141 7.85 6.48 -3.01
C THR A 141 6.63 5.99 -2.23
N SER A 142 5.45 6.14 -2.84
CA SER A 142 4.14 5.78 -2.31
C SER A 142 4.09 4.35 -1.77
N GLY A 143 3.52 4.19 -0.58
CA GLY A 143 3.51 2.96 0.23
C GLY A 143 3.70 3.17 1.74
N GLY A 144 3.82 4.42 2.20
CA GLY A 144 3.93 4.76 3.63
C GLY A 144 2.59 4.83 4.36
N LEU A 145 2.64 5.02 5.69
CA LEU A 145 1.48 5.22 6.57
C LEU A 145 0.47 6.26 6.04
N GLU A 146 0.95 7.19 5.21
CA GLU A 146 0.23 8.23 4.47
C GLU A 146 -0.93 7.71 3.59
N ASP A 147 -0.86 6.46 3.13
CA ASP A 147 -1.92 5.87 2.30
C ASP A 147 -3.14 5.41 3.13
N TYR A 148 -2.98 5.20 4.45
CA TYR A 148 -4.03 4.72 5.37
C TYR A 148 -4.32 5.66 6.53
N THR A 149 -3.52 6.70 6.71
CA THR A 149 -3.62 7.64 7.83
C THR A 149 -3.52 9.07 7.32
N ARG A 150 -4.02 10.03 8.10
CA ARG A 150 -3.92 11.46 7.81
C ARG A 150 -3.13 12.11 8.94
N ASP A 151 -2.15 12.93 8.60
CA ASP A 151 -1.44 13.74 9.59
C ASP A 151 -2.30 14.95 9.98
N LEU A 152 -2.93 14.87 11.15
CA LEU A 152 -3.77 15.95 11.65
C LEU A 152 -2.96 17.20 12.02
N THR A 153 -1.70 17.05 12.45
CA THR A 153 -0.83 18.18 12.83
C THR A 153 -0.41 18.99 11.61
N GLU A 154 -0.13 18.33 10.48
CA GLU A 154 0.12 19.01 9.21
C GLU A 154 -1.13 19.74 8.72
N MET A 155 -2.30 19.09 8.78
CA MET A 155 -3.58 19.70 8.41
C MET A 155 -3.94 20.91 9.29
N ALA A 156 -3.65 20.86 10.59
CA ALA A 156 -3.83 21.97 11.53
C ALA A 156 -2.93 23.16 11.16
N ARG A 157 -1.64 22.89 10.89
CA ARG A 157 -0.66 23.91 10.46
C ARG A 157 -1.06 24.56 9.13
N ALA A 158 -1.66 23.79 8.23
CA ALA A 158 -2.17 24.27 6.95
C ALA A 158 -3.53 25.01 7.06
N GLY A 159 -4.13 25.09 8.26
CA GLY A 159 -5.42 25.75 8.48
C GLY A 159 -6.62 25.00 7.91
N GLN A 160 -6.51 23.69 7.71
CA GLN A 160 -7.52 22.84 7.07
C GLN A 160 -8.48 22.17 8.07
N LEU A 161 -8.23 22.30 9.37
CA LEU A 161 -9.09 21.75 10.42
C LEU A 161 -10.10 22.80 10.89
N GLU A 162 -11.35 22.38 11.08
CA GLU A 162 -12.37 23.23 11.71
C GLU A 162 -12.07 23.41 13.20
N PRO A 163 -12.28 24.62 13.76
CA PRO A 163 -12.05 24.88 15.18
C PRO A 163 -13.04 24.08 16.03
N VAL A 164 -12.52 23.42 17.07
CA VAL A 164 -13.34 22.63 18.00
C VAL A 164 -13.90 23.54 19.09
N ILE A 165 -15.23 23.60 19.20
CA ILE A 165 -15.92 24.48 20.16
C ILE A 165 -16.44 23.65 21.35
N GLY A 166 -16.15 24.11 22.57
CA GLY A 166 -16.77 23.61 23.79
C GLY A 166 -16.28 22.23 24.27
N ARG A 167 -15.04 21.85 23.94
CA ARG A 167 -14.41 20.57 24.33
C ARG A 167 -13.09 20.73 25.11
N ASP A 168 -12.87 21.91 25.69
CA ASP A 168 -11.60 22.28 26.35
C ASP A 168 -11.25 21.36 27.53
N ALA A 169 -12.25 20.92 28.29
CA ALA A 169 -12.07 20.04 29.44
C ALA A 169 -11.62 18.64 29.03
N GLU A 170 -12.22 18.08 27.97
CA GLU A 170 -11.85 16.77 27.43
C GLU A 170 -10.47 16.79 26.78
N ILE A 171 -10.15 17.84 26.00
CA ILE A 171 -8.83 18.02 25.38
C ILE A 171 -7.75 18.15 26.47
N SER A 172 -7.98 18.97 27.49
CA SER A 172 -7.05 19.12 28.62
C SER A 172 -6.80 17.79 29.34
N ARG A 173 -7.85 16.98 29.55
CA ARG A 173 -7.73 15.65 30.14
C ARG A 173 -6.95 14.68 29.24
N MET A 174 -7.13 14.77 27.92
CA MET A 174 -6.39 13.96 26.95
C MET A 174 -4.89 14.27 26.97
N ILE A 175 -4.52 15.56 26.98
CA ILE A 175 -3.12 16.01 27.13
C ILE A 175 -2.52 15.48 28.44
N GLN A 176 -3.24 15.59 29.56
CA GLN A 176 -2.79 15.06 30.85
C GLN A 176 -2.53 13.55 30.83
N ILE A 177 -3.33 12.77 30.08
CA ILE A 177 -3.14 11.31 29.94
C ILE A 177 -1.92 11.01 29.07
N LEU A 178 -1.78 11.70 27.92
CA LEU A 178 -0.66 11.53 27.00
C LEU A 178 0.69 11.85 27.66
N SER A 179 0.72 12.82 28.58
CA SER A 179 1.92 13.22 29.33
C SER A 179 2.36 12.25 30.44
N ARG A 180 1.63 11.15 30.70
CA ARG A 180 1.99 10.18 31.74
C ARG A 180 3.12 9.27 31.27
N LYS A 181 3.97 8.84 32.21
CA LYS A 181 5.02 7.83 31.94
C LYS A 181 4.46 6.43 31.67
N THR A 182 3.31 6.09 32.27
CA THR A 182 2.65 4.79 32.14
C THR A 182 1.16 4.98 31.90
N LYS A 183 0.53 4.09 31.11
CA LYS A 183 -0.89 4.19 30.72
C LYS A 183 -1.22 5.51 30.00
N ASN A 184 -0.41 5.84 28.99
CA ASN A 184 -0.50 7.08 28.22
C ASN A 184 -1.38 6.98 26.96
N LYS A 185 -2.21 5.95 26.87
CA LYS A 185 -3.11 5.73 25.71
C LYS A 185 -4.53 6.14 26.11
N PRO A 186 -4.98 7.37 25.79
CA PRO A 186 -6.34 7.81 26.13
C PRO A 186 -7.37 6.99 25.34
N VAL A 187 -8.43 6.56 26.02
CA VAL A 187 -9.56 5.85 25.42
C VAL A 187 -10.80 6.74 25.53
N LEU A 188 -11.39 7.09 24.39
CA LEU A 188 -12.55 7.96 24.31
C LEU A 188 -13.85 7.15 24.40
N GLY A 189 -14.48 7.14 25.58
CA GLY A 189 -15.77 6.51 25.81
C GLY A 189 -16.94 7.47 25.63
N GLY A 190 -18.08 6.98 25.12
CA GLY A 190 -19.33 7.74 25.00
C GLY A 190 -20.27 7.15 23.94
N GLU A 191 -21.49 7.66 23.86
CA GLU A 191 -22.50 7.24 22.87
C GLU A 191 -22.05 7.51 21.42
N ALA A 192 -22.61 6.79 20.45
CA ALA A 192 -22.34 7.03 19.04
C ALA A 192 -22.85 8.42 18.62
N GLY A 193 -22.14 9.12 17.73
CA GLY A 193 -22.57 10.42 17.22
C GLY A 193 -22.18 11.65 18.06
N VAL A 194 -21.64 11.48 19.28
CA VAL A 194 -21.24 12.61 20.16
C VAL A 194 -19.99 13.39 19.70
N GLY A 195 -19.45 13.10 18.52
CA GLY A 195 -18.30 13.82 17.96
C GLY A 195 -16.94 13.45 18.58
N LYS A 196 -16.73 12.18 18.95
CA LYS A 196 -15.44 11.70 19.51
C LYS A 196 -14.22 12.04 18.63
N THR A 197 -14.41 12.09 17.31
CA THR A 197 -13.39 12.50 16.33
C THR A 197 -12.95 13.94 16.52
N ALA A 198 -13.83 14.85 16.95
CA ALA A 198 -13.49 16.26 17.17
C ALA A 198 -12.44 16.44 18.26
N LEU A 199 -12.37 15.54 19.25
CA LEU A 199 -11.32 15.58 20.27
C LEU A 199 -9.93 15.33 19.69
N ALA A 200 -9.82 14.41 18.72
CA ALA A 200 -8.55 14.14 18.04
C ALA A 200 -8.13 15.32 17.15
N LEU A 201 -9.09 16.01 16.51
CA LEU A 201 -8.84 17.22 15.73
C LEU A 201 -8.40 18.39 16.60
N GLY A 202 -9.01 18.57 17.78
CA GLY A 202 -8.67 19.66 18.70
C GLY A 202 -7.35 19.46 19.46
N LEU A 203 -6.73 18.29 19.37
CA LEU A 203 -5.39 18.03 19.90
C LEU A 203 -4.28 18.47 18.94
N ALA A 204 -4.57 18.47 17.64
CA ALA A 204 -3.60 18.68 16.56
C ALA A 204 -3.28 20.16 16.34
#